data_AF-A0A5A5RKU7-F1
#
_entry.id   AF-A0A5A5RKU7-F1
#
_cell.length_a   1.000
_cell.length_b   1.000
_cell.length_c   1.000
_cell.angle_alpha   90.00
_cell.angle_beta   90.00
_cell.angle_gamma   90.00
#
_symmetry.space_group_name_H-M   'P 1'
#
loop_
_entity.id
_entity.type
_entity.pdbx_description
1 polymer ?
#
loop_
_entity_poly.entity_id
_entity_poly.type
_entity_poly.pdbx_seq_one_letter_code
_entity_poly.pdbx_strand_id
1 'polypeptide(L)' 'MKLKDIVNKVKIDSRKLTQYALNLDNPKGLNKAIMFQRHLGYTQDNYEPLLQQIANKSLEAKAVYKSTDRHGKRYQVDL' A
#
# COMPACT_ATOMS: atom_id res chain seq x y z
N MET A 1 -11.93 -9.75 -13.29
CA MET A 1 -11.93 -10.10 -11.85
C MET A 1 -11.23 -8.99 -11.09
N LYS A 2 -11.98 -8.31 -10.24
CA LYS A 2 -11.45 -7.33 -9.28
C LYS A 2 -10.90 -8.07 -8.06
N LEU A 3 -10.03 -7.42 -7.28
CA LEU A 3 -9.48 -8.05 -6.07
C LEU A 3 -10.58 -8.44 -5.07
N LYS A 4 -11.63 -7.62 -4.94
CA LYS A 4 -12.78 -7.90 -4.07
C LYS A 4 -13.56 -9.18 -4.44
N ASP A 5 -13.43 -9.66 -5.68
CA ASP A 5 -14.03 -10.93 -6.11
C ASP A 5 -13.24 -12.15 -5.57
N ILE A 6 -12.04 -11.92 -5.02
CA ILE A 6 -11.09 -12.94 -4.57
C ILE A 6 -10.93 -12.94 -3.03
N VAL A 7 -11.01 -11.76 -2.42
CA VAL A 7 -10.75 -11.57 -0.98
C VAL A 7 -11.85 -10.76 -0.30
N ASN A 8 -12.12 -11.08 0.97
CA ASN A 8 -13.14 -10.40 1.76
C ASN A 8 -12.60 -9.18 2.53
N LYS A 9 -11.28 -9.04 2.66
CA LYS A 9 -10.63 -7.91 3.37
C LYS A 9 -9.21 -7.66 2.87
N VAL A 10 -8.78 -6.40 2.98
CA VAL A 10 -7.39 -5.97 2.77
C VAL A 10 -6.80 -5.59 4.12
N LYS A 11 -5.66 -6.21 4.48
CA LYS A 11 -4.90 -5.86 5.69
C LYS A 11 -3.55 -5.28 5.27
N ILE A 12 -3.35 -4.00 5.55
CA ILE A 12 -2.08 -3.30 5.33
C ILE A 12 -1.52 -2.94 6.70
N ASP A 13 -0.30 -3.38 6.98
CA ASP A 13 0.40 -3.00 8.20
C ASP A 13 0.81 -1.52 8.11
N SER A 14 0.32 -0.70 9.04
CA SER A 14 0.58 0.75 9.03
C SER A 14 2.06 1.09 9.06
N ARG A 15 2.90 0.20 9.63
CA ARG A 15 4.37 0.36 9.65
C ARG A 15 4.99 0.45 8.26
N LYS A 16 4.33 -0.06 7.22
CA LYS A 16 4.76 0.14 5.82
C LYS A 16 4.76 1.61 5.41
N LEU A 17 3.85 2.41 5.97
CA LEU A 17 3.82 3.85 5.78
C LEU A 17 4.64 4.55 6.87
N THR A 18 4.33 4.31 8.14
CA THR A 18 4.85 5.10 9.26
C THR A 18 6.30 4.82 9.62
N GLN A 19 6.82 3.61 9.36
CA GLN A 19 8.22 3.26 9.66
C GLN A 19 9.10 3.20 8.41
N TYR A 20 8.50 3.34 7.21
CA TYR A 20 9.21 3.21 5.95
C TYR A 20 8.83 4.30 4.93
N ALA A 21 7.68 4.20 4.26
CA ALA A 21 7.41 5.04 3.08
C ALA A 21 7.26 6.54 3.36
N LEU A 22 6.80 6.90 4.56
CA LEU A 22 6.59 8.29 4.99
C LEU A 22 7.59 8.75 6.05
N ASN A 23 8.58 7.92 6.39
CA ASN A 23 9.55 8.18 7.44
C ASN A 23 10.81 8.86 6.88
N LEU A 24 11.07 10.11 7.29
CA LEU A 24 12.27 10.87 6.91
C LEU A 24 13.54 10.32 7.58
N ASP A 25 13.43 9.69 8.75
CA ASP A 25 14.57 9.14 9.48
C ASP A 25 14.96 7.73 9.00
N ASN A 26 14.17 7.13 8.10
CA ASN A 26 14.49 5.83 7.53
C ASN A 26 15.42 5.99 6.32
N PRO A 27 16.68 5.48 6.32
CA PRO A 27 17.61 5.68 5.21
C PRO A 27 17.11 5.17 3.85
N LYS A 28 16.28 4.11 3.84
CA LYS A 28 15.68 3.55 2.61
C LYS A 28 14.32 4.19 2.27
N GLY A 29 13.70 4.83 3.26
CA GLY A 29 12.40 5.49 3.19
C GLY A 29 12.47 6.97 2.86
N LEU A 30 13.56 7.66 3.20
CA LEU A 30 13.75 9.11 3.10
C LEU A 30 13.31 9.68 1.75
N ASN A 31 13.84 9.16 0.65
CA ASN A 31 13.49 9.65 -0.69
C ASN A 31 12.01 9.45 -1.02
N LYS A 32 11.35 8.42 -0.49
CA LYS A 32 9.91 8.22 -0.67
C LYS A 32 9.13 9.22 0.17
N ALA A 33 9.51 9.41 1.42
CA ALA A 33 8.87 10.35 2.34
C ALA A 33 8.87 11.77 1.77
N ILE A 34 10.02 12.22 1.23
CA ILE A 34 10.14 13.52 0.55
C ILE A 34 9.16 13.62 -0.63
N MET A 35 9.04 12.59 -1.47
CA MET A 35 8.15 12.61 -2.63
C MET A 35 6.67 12.58 -2.24
N PHE A 36 6.30 11.76 -1.25
CA PHE A 36 4.93 11.74 -0.72
C PHE A 36 4.53 13.09 -0.14
N GLN A 37 5.41 13.71 0.66
CA GLN A 37 5.14 15.02 1.23
C GLN A 37 5.02 16.10 0.15
N ARG A 38 5.95 16.14 -0.82
CA ARG A 38 6.00 17.18 -1.85
C ARG A 38 4.85 17.10 -2.86
N HIS A 39 4.46 15.90 -3.27
CA HIS A 39 3.48 15.74 -4.35
C HIS A 39 2.07 15.40 -3.86
N LEU A 40 1.95 14.79 -2.68
CA LEU A 40 0.68 14.28 -2.17
C LEU A 40 0.32 14.83 -0.78
N GLY A 41 1.23 15.54 -0.11
CA GLY A 41 0.99 16.11 1.22
C GLY A 41 0.95 15.08 2.36
N TYR A 42 1.37 13.83 2.12
CA TYR A 42 1.36 12.78 3.14
C TYR A 42 2.67 12.70 3.93
N THR A 43 2.53 12.50 5.23
CA THR A 43 3.57 12.39 6.25
C THR A 43 3.19 11.29 7.25
N GLN A 44 4.02 11.02 8.25
CA GLN A 44 3.69 10.06 9.32
C GLN A 44 2.48 10.48 10.15
N ASP A 45 2.17 11.78 10.23
CA ASP A 45 1.11 12.31 11.10
C ASP A 45 -0.28 12.26 10.46
N ASN A 46 -0.35 12.03 9.15
CA ASN A 46 -1.61 12.01 8.38
C ASN A 46 -1.69 10.83 7.40
N TYR A 47 -1.13 9.67 7.77
CA TYR A 47 -1.02 8.51 6.89
C TYR A 47 -2.33 7.74 6.71
N GLU A 48 -3.28 7.85 7.63
CA GLU A 48 -4.50 7.05 7.66
C GLU A 48 -5.36 7.22 6.41
N PRO A 49 -5.61 8.45 5.89
CA PRO A 49 -6.35 8.62 4.64
C PRO A 49 -5.65 7.99 3.43
N LEU A 50 -4.31 7.97 3.39
CA LEU A 50 -3.56 7.30 2.33
C LEU A 50 -3.74 5.78 2.42
N LEU A 51 -3.64 5.22 3.62
CA LEU A 51 -3.84 3.78 3.85
C LEU A 51 -5.25 3.34 3.45
N GLN A 52 -6.27 4.11 3.83
CA GLN A 52 -7.67 3.85 3.46
C GLN A 52 -7.87 3.92 1.95
N GLN A 53 -7.31 4.93 1.28
CA GLN A 53 -7.38 5.06 -0.18
C GLN A 53 -6.73 3.88 -0.89
N ILE A 54 -5.53 3.45 -0.46
CA ILE A 54 -4.85 2.28 -1.02
C ILE A 54 -5.72 1.03 -0.85
N ALA A 55 -6.27 0.80 0.34
CA ALA A 55 -7.11 -0.37 0.61
C ALA A 55 -8.37 -0.39 -0.27
N ASN A 56 -9.08 0.74 -0.33
CA ASN A 56 -10.33 0.86 -1.10
C ASN A 56 -10.08 0.72 -2.60
N LYS A 57 -9.07 1.41 -3.14
CA LYS A 57 -8.72 1.30 -4.57
C LYS A 57 -8.21 -0.10 -4.91
N SER A 58 -7.47 -0.76 -4.02
CA SER A 58 -6.98 -2.13 -4.24
C SER A 58 -8.12 -3.12 -4.43
N LEU A 59 -9.19 -3.01 -3.63
CA LEU A 59 -10.36 -3.89 -3.75
C LEU A 59 -11.07 -3.75 -5.11
N GLU A 60 -11.11 -2.54 -5.66
CA GLU A 60 -11.75 -2.26 -6.95
C GLU A 60 -10.84 -2.52 -8.16
N ALA A 61 -9.53 -2.60 -7.96
CA ALA A 61 -8.55 -2.80 -9.01
C ALA A 61 -8.59 -4.23 -9.58
N LYS A 62 -8.16 -4.37 -10.84
CA LYS A 62 -8.01 -5.66 -11.51
C LYS A 62 -6.90 -6.46 -10.83
N ALA A 63 -7.22 -7.68 -10.40
CA ALA A 63 -6.23 -8.58 -9.81
C ALA A 63 -5.66 -9.52 -10.87
N VAL A 64 -4.34 -9.51 -11.02
CA VAL A 64 -3.59 -10.38 -11.93
C VAL A 64 -2.86 -11.43 -11.11
N TYR A 65 -3.23 -12.70 -11.30
CA TYR A 65 -2.52 -13.83 -10.68
C TYR A 65 -1.06 -13.87 -11.18
N LYS A 66 -0.12 -14.10 -10.26
CA LYS A 66 1.31 -14.19 -10.59
C LYS A 66 1.86 -15.59 -10.34
N SER A 67 1.72 -16.09 -9.12
CA SER A 67 2.26 -17.38 -8.72
C SER A 67 1.62 -17.85 -7.42
N THR A 68 1.91 -19.10 -7.04
CA THR A 68 1.57 -19.65 -5.73
C THR A 68 2.87 -20.10 -5.06
N ASP A 69 3.06 -19.70 -3.81
CA ASP A 69 4.18 -20.16 -2.97
C ASP A 69 3.67 -20.69 -1.62
N ARG A 70 4.59 -20.99 -0.70
CA ARG A 70 4.26 -21.52 0.64
C ARG A 70 3.37 -20.60 1.48
N HIS A 71 3.23 -19.33 1.11
CA HIS A 71 2.38 -18.34 1.76
C HIS A 71 1.04 -18.13 1.05
N GLY A 72 0.79 -18.88 -0.04
CA GLY A 72 -0.47 -18.86 -0.78
C GLY A 72 -0.35 -18.26 -2.17
N LYS A 73 -1.49 -17.82 -2.72
CA LYS A 73 -1.59 -17.24 -4.06
C LYS A 73 -1.19 -15.76 -4.05
N ARG A 74 -0.31 -15.37 -4.97
CA ARG A 74 0.13 -13.99 -5.17
C ARG A 74 -0.65 -13.35 -6.31
N TYR A 75 -1.20 -12.18 -6.04
CA TYR A 75 -1.87 -11.33 -7.01
C TYR A 75 -1.20 -9.96 -7.05
N GLN A 76 -1.15 -9.37 -8.24
CA GLN A 76 -0.75 -7.99 -8.46
C GLN A 76 -1.99 -7.15 -8.76
N VAL A 77 -2.03 -5.94 -8.20
CA VAL A 77 -3.01 -4.88 -8.49
C VAL A 77 -2.24 -3.59 -8.75
N ASP A 78 -2.70 -2.79 -9.70
CA ASP A 78 -2.15 -1.46 -10.01
C ASP A 78 -3.23 -0.41 -9.67
N LEU A 79 -2.84 0.71 -9.03
CA LEU A 79 -3.71 1.74 -8.46
C LEU A 79 -3.58 3.12 -9.11
#